data_AF-A0A914EZW8-F1
#
_entry.id   AF-A0A914EZW8-F1
#
_cell.length_a   1.000
_cell.length_b   1.000
_cell.length_c   1.000
_cell.angle_alpha   90.00
_cell.angle_beta   90.00
_cell.angle_gamma   90.00
#
_symmetry.space_group_name_H-M   'P 1'
#
loop_
_entity.id
_entity.type
_entity.pdbx_description
1 polymer ?
#
loop_
_entity_poly.entity_id
_entity_poly.type
_entity_poly.pdbx_seq_one_letter_code
_entity_poly.pdbx_strand_id
1 'polypeptide(L)'
;MSGLEPWFFNFTHFFWTGQTKQLLADVPRPRTEYAIWWTMKCAEVSSFIGGVIVHPIYRFYRLRQLTPETTTNNSRKIIRNLCRRIQGRFLLAGIAAGPLLSLAYSHSQNWTEQDLRNKCYEIRCNTSSLTLDRYCTMFFLIGWYWKRFQGGVNGINIAIAYWGFYETILKKYTNPLLVDKIKPEERYESVEAAKEDRDTLTRFWRDVALHGKHENDLRKVVPSSSV
;
A
#
# COMPACT_ATOMS: atom_id res chain seq x y z
N MET A 1 -0.39 9.35 18.19
CA MET A 1 0.04 8.57 17.02
C MET A 1 -1.21 8.08 16.30
N SER A 2 -1.22 8.16 14.98
CA SER A 2 -2.35 7.87 14.09
C SER A 2 -2.63 6.36 13.93
N GLY A 3 -1.74 5.48 14.38
CA GLY A 3 -1.85 4.03 14.20
C GLY A 3 -1.65 3.58 12.75
N LEU A 4 -1.23 4.47 11.86
CA LEU A 4 -0.89 4.15 10.46
C LEU A 4 0.61 4.19 10.20
N GLU A 5 1.40 4.55 11.20
CA GLU A 5 2.86 4.60 11.12
C GLU A 5 3.46 3.23 10.71
N PRO A 6 3.05 2.08 11.30
CA PRO A 6 3.56 0.77 10.90
C PRO A 6 3.32 0.47 9.42
N TRP A 7 2.09 0.72 8.96
CA TRP A 7 1.72 0.58 7.56
C TRP A 7 2.53 1.49 6.66
N PHE A 8 2.65 2.78 7.00
CA PHE A 8 3.35 3.77 6.17
C PHE A 8 4.85 3.46 6.07
N PHE A 9 5.47 3.01 7.16
CA PHE A 9 6.86 2.57 7.12
C PHE A 9 7.01 1.36 6.20
N ASN A 10 6.17 0.33 6.32
CA ASN A 10 6.16 -0.82 5.42
C ASN A 10 5.87 -0.43 3.95
N PHE A 11 5.01 0.56 3.73
CA PHE A 11 4.68 1.00 2.38
C PHE A 11 5.86 1.74 1.73
N THR A 12 6.51 2.66 2.45
CA THR A 12 7.48 3.58 1.85
C THR A 12 8.92 3.07 1.85
N HIS A 13 9.31 2.26 2.83
CA HIS A 13 10.69 1.80 3.02
C HIS A 13 11.76 2.92 3.11
N PHE A 14 11.35 4.19 3.27
CA PHE A 14 12.28 5.34 3.32
C PHE A 14 13.19 5.32 4.54
N PHE A 15 12.67 4.96 5.71
CA PHE A 15 13.43 4.95 6.96
C PHE A 15 13.99 3.57 7.27
N TRP A 16 15.29 3.49 7.53
CA TRP A 16 16.00 2.22 7.82
C TRP A 16 15.73 1.70 9.23
N THR A 17 15.66 2.59 10.21
CA THR A 17 15.52 2.25 11.63
C THR A 17 14.12 1.79 12.03
N GLY A 18 13.11 1.99 11.17
CA GLY A 18 11.72 1.62 11.45
C GLY A 18 11.32 0.22 10.96
N GLN A 19 12.12 -0.47 10.14
CA GLN A 19 11.69 -1.72 9.49
C GLN A 19 12.08 -2.94 10.31
N THR A 20 11.20 -3.37 11.22
CA THR A 20 11.36 -4.60 12.02
C THR A 20 10.24 -5.60 11.72
N LYS A 21 10.53 -6.90 11.88
CA LYS A 21 9.51 -7.96 11.73
C LYS A 21 8.32 -7.77 12.68
N GLN A 22 8.56 -7.21 13.86
CA GLN A 22 7.52 -6.88 14.82
C GLN A 22 6.60 -5.77 14.31
N LEU A 23 7.17 -4.71 13.72
CA LEU A 23 6.38 -3.63 13.13
C LEU A 23 5.58 -4.12 11.92
N LEU A 24 6.15 -5.02 11.11
CA LEU A 24 5.45 -5.63 9.98
C LEU A 24 4.18 -6.36 10.43
N ALA A 25 4.24 -7.09 11.56
CA ALA A 25 3.11 -7.80 12.14
C ALA A 25 2.16 -6.91 12.97
N ASP A 26 2.59 -5.71 13.37
CA ASP A 26 1.76 -4.78 14.15
C ASP A 26 0.75 -4.05 13.26
N VAL A 27 -0.51 -4.49 13.33
CA VAL A 27 -1.64 -3.91 12.60
C VAL A 27 -2.63 -3.28 13.60
N PRO A 28 -2.39 -2.06 14.09
CA PRO A 28 -3.23 -1.46 15.13
C PRO A 28 -4.58 -0.95 14.60
N ARG A 29 -4.69 -0.61 13.30
CA ARG A 29 -5.93 -0.12 12.66
C ARG A 29 -6.28 -0.91 11.39
N PRO A 30 -6.71 -2.17 11.53
CA PRO A 30 -6.90 -3.08 10.39
C PRO A 30 -7.96 -2.59 9.39
N ARG A 31 -9.08 -2.02 9.85
CA ARG A 31 -10.14 -1.51 8.96
C ARG A 31 -9.66 -0.36 8.08
N THR A 32 -8.93 0.58 8.66
CA THR A 32 -8.41 1.76 7.94
C THR A 32 -7.35 1.34 6.94
N GLU A 33 -6.44 0.46 7.35
CA GLU A 33 -5.40 -0.07 6.48
C GLU A 33 -5.99 -0.86 5.30
N TYR A 34 -6.96 -1.72 5.57
CA TYR A 34 -7.67 -2.47 4.53
C TYR A 34 -8.40 -1.56 3.54
N ALA A 35 -9.00 -0.47 4.03
CA ALA A 35 -9.61 0.55 3.20
C ALA A 35 -8.59 1.30 2.33
N ILE A 36 -7.40 1.61 2.87
CA ILE A 36 -6.30 2.22 2.10
C ILE A 36 -5.87 1.27 0.97
N TRP A 37 -5.67 -0.01 1.28
CA TRP A 37 -5.31 -1.01 0.27
C TRP A 37 -6.37 -1.11 -0.84
N TRP A 38 -7.66 -1.22 -0.49
CA TRP A 38 -8.75 -1.21 -1.47
C TRP A 38 -8.79 0.08 -2.30
N THR A 39 -8.49 1.22 -1.69
CA THR A 39 -8.42 2.51 -2.38
C THR A 39 -7.31 2.50 -3.44
N MET A 40 -6.12 1.97 -3.11
CA MET A 40 -5.04 1.80 -4.08
C MET A 40 -5.45 0.86 -5.22
N LYS A 41 -5.98 -0.34 -4.90
CA LYS A 41 -6.41 -1.31 -5.92
C LYS A 41 -7.50 -0.77 -6.84
N CYS A 42 -8.48 -0.06 -6.28
CA CYS A 42 -9.53 0.56 -7.09
C CYS A 42 -8.99 1.70 -7.96
N ALA A 43 -8.05 2.50 -7.44
CA ALA A 43 -7.38 3.54 -8.22
C ALA A 43 -6.58 2.94 -9.39
N GLU A 44 -5.87 1.83 -9.17
CA GLU A 44 -5.14 1.09 -10.21
C GLU A 44 -6.06 0.57 -11.30
N VAL A 45 -7.09 -0.21 -10.92
CA VAL A 45 -8.04 -0.83 -11.86
C VAL A 45 -8.82 0.23 -12.63
N SER A 46 -9.35 1.24 -11.94
CA SER A 46 -10.11 2.31 -12.60
C SER A 46 -9.25 3.17 -13.52
N SER A 47 -7.98 3.42 -13.17
CA SER A 47 -7.01 4.11 -14.03
C SER A 47 -6.72 3.34 -15.30
N PHE A 48 -6.56 2.02 -15.19
CA PHE A 48 -6.37 1.13 -16.33
C PHE A 48 -7.60 1.14 -17.24
N ILE A 49 -8.80 0.91 -16.68
CA ILE A 49 -10.05 0.93 -17.45
C ILE A 49 -10.25 2.31 -18.12
N GLY A 50 -10.12 3.39 -17.36
CA GLY A 50 -10.35 4.75 -17.84
C GLY A 50 -9.34 5.17 -18.91
N GLY A 51 -8.06 4.83 -18.74
CA GLY A 51 -6.98 5.29 -19.61
C GLY A 51 -6.67 4.38 -20.80
N VAL A 52 -6.73 3.05 -20.60
CA VAL A 52 -6.35 2.06 -21.63
C VAL A 52 -7.55 1.59 -22.43
N ILE A 53 -8.74 1.50 -21.83
CA ILE A 53 -9.93 0.94 -22.49
C ILE A 53 -10.87 2.08 -22.93
N VAL A 54 -11.42 2.82 -21.97
CA VAL A 54 -12.49 3.80 -22.22
C VAL A 54 -11.97 4.99 -23.03
N HIS A 55 -10.81 5.53 -22.70
CA HIS A 55 -10.24 6.69 -23.39
C HIS A 55 -10.07 6.46 -24.91
N PRO A 56 -9.39 5.41 -25.41
CA PRO A 56 -9.24 5.20 -26.85
C PRO A 56 -10.56 4.86 -27.55
N ILE A 57 -11.42 4.02 -26.95
CA ILE A 57 -12.72 3.66 -27.53
C ILE A 57 -13.60 4.91 -27.70
N TYR A 58 -13.72 5.71 -26.64
CA TYR A 58 -14.52 6.93 -26.67
C TYR A 58 -13.94 7.97 -27.64
N ARG A 59 -12.61 8.10 -27.69
CA ARG A 59 -11.94 8.98 -28.65
C ARG A 59 -12.24 8.57 -30.09
N PHE A 60 -12.15 7.27 -30.39
CA PHE A 60 -12.43 6.75 -31.72
C PHE A 60 -13.89 6.97 -32.13
N TYR A 61 -14.82 6.65 -31.23
CA TYR A 61 -16.25 6.90 -31.42
C TYR A 61 -16.55 8.38 -31.74
N ARG A 62 -16.00 9.32 -30.96
CA ARG A 62 -16.21 10.75 -31.20
C ARG A 62 -15.54 11.28 -32.47
N LEU A 63 -14.39 10.71 -32.85
CA LEU A 63 -13.74 11.09 -34.11
C LEU A 63 -14.54 10.62 -35.33
N ARG A 64 -15.21 9.47 -35.25
CA ARG A 64 -16.08 8.96 -36.34
C ARG A 64 -17.35 9.79 -36.54
N GLN A 65 -17.80 10.51 -35.51
CA GLN A 65 -18.99 11.37 -35.59
C GLN A 65 -18.70 12.77 -36.15
N LEU A 66 -17.45 13.11 -36.42
CA LEU A 66 -17.12 14.40 -37.01
C LEU A 66 -17.50 14.39 -38.51
N THR A 67 -18.50 15.18 -38.86
CA THR A 67 -18.81 15.50 -40.26
C THR A 67 -18.00 16.73 -40.70
N PRO A 68 -17.68 16.88 -42.00
CA PRO A 68 -16.96 18.05 -42.51
C PRO A 68 -17.64 19.37 -42.11
N GLU A 69 -18.97 19.37 -42.10
CA GLU A 69 -19.84 20.51 -41.76
C GLU A 69 -19.74 20.95 -40.29
N THR A 70 -19.49 20.01 -39.37
CA THR A 70 -19.39 20.28 -37.92
C THR A 70 -17.95 20.38 -37.43
N THR A 71 -16.98 20.21 -38.34
CA THR A 71 -15.56 20.18 -38.01
C THR A 71 -14.99 21.60 -38.00
N THR A 72 -14.55 22.02 -36.81
CA THR A 72 -13.71 23.22 -36.65
C THR A 72 -12.25 22.81 -36.50
N ASN A 73 -11.32 23.75 -36.74
CA ASN A 73 -9.88 23.55 -36.50
C ASN A 73 -9.58 23.06 -35.06
N ASN A 74 -10.48 23.33 -34.11
CA ASN A 74 -10.32 22.95 -32.69
C ASN A 74 -11.03 21.65 -32.28
N SER A 75 -11.87 21.04 -33.12
CA SER A 75 -12.71 19.89 -32.73
C SER A 75 -11.89 18.72 -32.19
N ARG A 76 -10.73 18.42 -32.79
CA ARG A 76 -9.82 17.36 -32.31
C ARG A 76 -9.21 17.67 -30.93
N LYS A 77 -8.92 18.95 -30.65
CA LYS A 77 -8.40 19.40 -29.34
C LYS A 77 -9.48 19.27 -28.27
N ILE A 78 -10.73 19.61 -28.59
CA ILE A 78 -11.88 19.48 -27.69
C ILE A 78 -12.12 18.01 -27.33
N ILE A 79 -12.18 17.12 -28.33
CA ILE A 79 -12.36 15.68 -28.09
C ILE A 79 -11.25 15.13 -27.20
N ARG A 80 -9.99 15.49 -27.47
CA ARG A 80 -8.85 15.06 -26.66
C ARG A 80 -9.00 15.50 -25.20
N ASN A 81 -9.39 16.76 -24.96
CA ASN A 81 -9.58 17.27 -23.61
C ASN A 81 -10.77 16.60 -22.89
N LEU A 82 -11.84 16.28 -23.60
CA LEU A 82 -12.97 15.55 -23.05
C LEU A 82 -12.56 14.13 -22.63
N CYS A 83 -11.88 13.37 -23.49
CA CYS A 83 -11.38 12.04 -23.17
C CYS A 83 -10.44 12.06 -21.95
N ARG A 84 -9.56 13.07 -21.85
CA ARG A 84 -8.67 13.26 -20.68
C ARG A 84 -9.46 13.51 -19.38
N ARG A 85 -10.55 14.27 -19.44
CA ARG A 85 -11.43 14.49 -18.27
C ARG A 85 -12.13 13.20 -17.85
N ILE A 86 -12.60 12.40 -18.81
CA ILE A 86 -13.20 11.09 -18.53
C ILE A 86 -12.20 10.18 -17.83
N GLN A 87 -10.97 10.08 -18.35
CA GLN A 87 -9.88 9.32 -17.72
C GLN A 87 -9.66 9.71 -16.25
N GLY A 88 -9.58 11.01 -15.94
CA GLY A 88 -9.44 11.48 -14.56
C GLY A 88 -10.66 11.16 -13.66
N ARG A 89 -11.88 11.17 -14.22
CA ARG A 89 -13.10 10.82 -13.48
C ARG A 89 -13.14 9.34 -13.08
N PHE A 90 -12.61 8.45 -13.93
CA PHE A 90 -12.49 7.03 -13.58
C PHE A 90 -11.58 6.83 -12.35
N LEU A 91 -10.41 7.47 -12.33
CA LEU A 91 -9.53 7.43 -11.15
C LEU A 91 -10.24 7.93 -9.89
N LEU A 92 -10.93 9.08 -9.96
CA LEU A 92 -11.68 9.62 -8.83
C LEU A 92 -12.79 8.68 -8.36
N ALA A 93 -13.50 8.04 -9.29
CA ALA A 93 -14.51 7.04 -8.98
C ALA A 93 -13.88 5.82 -8.27
N GLY A 94 -12.71 5.36 -8.70
CA GLY A 94 -11.98 4.28 -8.03
C GLY A 94 -11.55 4.65 -6.61
N ILE A 95 -11.01 5.86 -6.41
CA ILE A 95 -10.63 6.36 -5.08
C ILE A 95 -11.85 6.42 -4.15
N ALA A 96 -12.98 6.92 -4.65
CA ALA A 96 -14.21 6.97 -3.86
C ALA A 96 -14.81 5.59 -3.58
N ALA A 97 -14.71 4.65 -4.53
CA ALA A 97 -15.21 3.29 -4.39
C ALA A 97 -14.39 2.44 -3.41
N GLY A 98 -13.09 2.71 -3.25
CA GLY A 98 -12.19 1.92 -2.41
C GLY A 98 -12.69 1.68 -0.97
N PRO A 99 -12.92 2.72 -0.16
CA PRO A 99 -13.43 2.54 1.21
C PRO A 99 -14.80 1.86 1.26
N LEU A 100 -15.67 2.15 0.29
CA LEU A 100 -17.01 1.55 0.21
C LEU A 100 -16.92 0.04 -0.08
N LEU A 101 -16.07 -0.37 -1.02
CA LEU A 101 -15.85 -1.77 -1.36
C LEU A 101 -15.14 -2.51 -0.23
N SER A 102 -14.20 -1.87 0.47
CA SER A 102 -13.59 -2.42 1.67
C SER A 102 -14.65 -2.77 2.73
N LEU A 103 -15.57 -1.84 3.01
CA LEU A 103 -16.65 -2.05 3.98
C LEU A 103 -17.61 -3.13 3.49
N ALA A 104 -18.10 -3.03 2.25
CA ALA A 104 -19.05 -4.00 1.68
C ALA A 104 -18.47 -5.42 1.65
N TYR A 105 -17.21 -5.59 1.24
CA TYR A 105 -16.57 -6.89 1.18
C TYR A 105 -16.35 -7.46 2.57
N SER A 106 -15.78 -6.68 3.50
CA SER A 106 -15.57 -7.13 4.89
C SER A 106 -16.87 -7.52 5.59
N HIS A 107 -17.96 -6.76 5.35
CA HIS A 107 -19.28 -7.06 5.87
C HIS A 107 -19.87 -8.33 5.23
N SER A 108 -19.74 -8.49 3.90
CA SER A 108 -20.27 -9.68 3.22
C SER A 108 -19.64 -10.99 3.70
N GLN A 109 -18.37 -10.94 4.12
CA GLN A 109 -17.62 -12.09 4.61
C GLN A 109 -17.72 -12.26 6.14
N ASN A 110 -18.47 -11.38 6.83
CA ASN A 110 -18.58 -11.36 8.30
C ASN A 110 -17.23 -11.40 9.02
N TRP A 111 -16.23 -10.71 8.49
CA TRP A 111 -14.88 -10.75 9.05
C TRP A 111 -14.81 -10.08 10.42
N THR A 112 -14.19 -10.79 11.36
CA THR A 112 -13.85 -10.22 12.67
C THR A 112 -12.67 -9.27 12.54
N GLU A 113 -12.39 -8.51 13.61
CA GLU A 113 -11.22 -7.64 13.61
C GLU A 113 -9.91 -8.42 13.50
N GLN A 114 -9.85 -9.64 14.05
CA GLN A 114 -8.66 -10.50 13.97
C GLN A 114 -8.45 -11.01 12.54
N ASP A 115 -9.52 -11.39 11.84
CA ASP A 115 -9.44 -11.80 10.43
C ASP A 115 -8.91 -10.66 9.56
N LEU A 116 -9.39 -9.43 9.80
CA LEU A 116 -8.90 -8.25 9.10
C LEU A 116 -7.42 -7.96 9.41
N ARG A 117 -6.95 -8.19 10.64
CA ARG A 117 -5.52 -8.05 10.99
C ARG A 117 -4.67 -9.05 10.24
N ASN A 118 -5.09 -10.31 10.20
CA ASN A 118 -4.40 -11.37 9.45
C ASN A 118 -4.38 -11.06 7.96
N LYS A 119 -5.51 -10.58 7.41
CA LYS A 119 -5.57 -10.15 6.00
C LYS A 119 -4.66 -8.98 5.69
N CYS A 120 -4.60 -7.97 6.56
CA CYS A 120 -3.67 -6.84 6.40
C CYS A 120 -2.22 -7.31 6.46
N TYR A 121 -1.89 -8.23 7.37
CA TYR A 121 -0.56 -8.82 7.46
C TYR A 121 -0.18 -9.58 6.18
N GLU A 122 -1.08 -10.42 5.65
CA GLU A 122 -0.89 -11.09 4.35
C GLU A 122 -0.63 -10.09 3.22
N ILE A 123 -1.40 -8.99 3.18
CA ILE A 123 -1.23 -7.92 2.20
C ILE A 123 0.16 -7.27 2.34
N ARG A 124 0.60 -6.95 3.56
CA ARG A 124 1.94 -6.39 3.82
C ARG A 124 3.05 -7.34 3.39
N CYS A 125 2.84 -8.65 3.55
CA CYS A 125 3.79 -9.70 3.16
C CYS A 125 3.78 -9.99 1.64
N ASN A 126 2.77 -9.55 0.90
CA ASN A 126 2.70 -9.74 -0.54
C ASN A 126 3.60 -8.74 -1.27
N THR A 127 4.88 -9.13 -1.42
CA THR A 127 5.92 -8.33 -2.07
C THR A 127 5.53 -7.88 -3.48
N SER A 128 4.86 -8.72 -4.27
CA SER A 128 4.51 -8.38 -5.64
C SER A 128 3.43 -7.30 -5.71
N SER A 129 2.35 -7.45 -4.93
CA SER A 129 1.30 -6.43 -4.84
C SER A 129 1.84 -5.12 -4.27
N LEU A 130 2.64 -5.19 -3.21
CA LEU A 130 3.19 -4.01 -2.55
C LEU A 130 4.16 -3.25 -3.45
N THR A 131 4.98 -3.97 -4.22
CA THR A 131 5.86 -3.37 -5.24
C THR A 131 5.05 -2.64 -6.31
N LEU A 132 3.95 -3.24 -6.78
CA LEU A 132 3.04 -2.59 -7.72
C LEU A 132 2.44 -1.30 -7.12
N ASP A 133 1.91 -1.37 -5.90
CA ASP A 133 1.29 -0.21 -5.22
C ASP A 133 2.28 0.96 -5.08
N ARG A 134 3.55 0.65 -4.77
CA ARG A 134 4.64 1.64 -4.70
C ARG A 134 4.95 2.25 -6.06
N TYR A 135 5.06 1.44 -7.13
CA TYR A 135 5.29 1.95 -8.48
C TYR A 135 4.12 2.83 -8.93
N CYS A 136 2.89 2.38 -8.75
CA CYS A 136 1.70 3.15 -9.08
C CYS A 136 1.69 4.49 -8.35
N THR A 137 2.01 4.52 -7.05
CA THR A 137 2.08 5.76 -6.27
C THR A 137 3.19 6.68 -6.76
N MET A 138 4.41 6.17 -6.97
CA MET A 138 5.54 6.96 -7.44
C MET A 138 5.28 7.56 -8.82
N PHE A 139 4.86 6.74 -9.78
CA PHE A 139 4.56 7.21 -11.14
C PHE A 139 3.31 8.09 -11.18
N PHE A 140 2.33 7.86 -10.32
CA PHE A 140 1.20 8.78 -10.14
C PHE A 140 1.70 10.17 -9.75
N LEU A 141 2.58 10.28 -8.75
CA LEU A 141 3.11 11.57 -8.30
C LEU A 141 3.96 12.26 -9.37
N ILE A 142 4.85 11.52 -10.05
CA ILE A 142 5.67 12.05 -11.15
C ILE A 142 4.77 12.54 -12.30
N GLY A 143 3.80 11.72 -12.68
CA GLY A 143 2.84 12.06 -13.72
C GLY A 143 1.99 13.27 -13.33
N TRP A 144 1.53 13.31 -12.08
CA TRP A 144 0.76 14.41 -11.53
C TRP A 144 1.52 15.74 -11.57
N TYR A 145 2.79 15.71 -11.18
CA TYR A 145 3.67 16.87 -11.25
C TYR A 145 3.73 17.43 -12.68
N TRP A 146 3.86 16.57 -13.69
CA TRP A 146 4.02 17.01 -15.08
C TRP A 146 2.70 17.44 -15.76
N LYS A 147 1.62 16.65 -15.64
CA LYS A 147 0.36 16.87 -16.37
C LYS A 147 -0.89 16.73 -15.49
N ARG A 148 -0.77 16.98 -14.18
CA ARG A 148 -1.87 16.85 -13.19
C ARG A 148 -2.57 15.49 -13.32
N PHE A 149 -3.88 15.42 -13.09
CA PHE A 149 -4.67 14.17 -13.17
C PHE A 149 -4.38 13.32 -14.41
N GLN A 150 -4.23 13.92 -15.59
CA GLN A 150 -3.94 13.17 -16.81
C GLN A 150 -2.58 12.46 -16.71
N GLY A 151 -1.56 13.18 -16.26
CA GLY A 151 -0.25 12.62 -16.07
C GLY A 151 -0.26 11.56 -14.97
N GLY A 152 -0.99 11.77 -13.89
CA GLY A 152 -1.13 10.79 -12.80
C GLY A 152 -1.70 9.45 -13.28
N VAL A 153 -2.80 9.47 -14.02
CA VAL A 153 -3.39 8.23 -14.58
C VAL A 153 -2.45 7.56 -15.59
N ASN A 154 -1.80 8.34 -16.45
CA ASN A 154 -0.80 7.79 -17.36
C ASN A 154 0.38 7.16 -16.61
N GLY A 155 0.80 7.77 -15.50
CA GLY A 155 1.83 7.24 -14.62
C GLY A 155 1.44 5.89 -14.05
N ILE A 156 0.23 5.77 -13.49
CA ILE A 156 -0.30 4.49 -12.99
C ILE A 156 -0.30 3.43 -14.10
N ASN A 157 -0.77 3.76 -15.30
CA ASN A 157 -0.80 2.80 -16.41
C ASN A 157 0.60 2.36 -16.86
N ILE A 158 1.58 3.27 -16.87
CA ILE A 158 2.99 2.94 -17.14
C ILE A 158 3.54 2.04 -16.04
N ALA A 159 3.24 2.31 -14.77
CA ALA A 159 3.67 1.48 -13.65
C ALA A 159 3.10 0.05 -13.74
N ILE A 160 1.81 -0.10 -14.05
CA ILE A 160 1.17 -1.41 -14.26
C ILE A 160 1.84 -2.16 -15.43
N ALA A 161 2.08 -1.48 -16.56
CA ALA A 161 2.74 -2.09 -17.71
C ALA A 161 4.18 -2.53 -17.39
N TYR A 162 4.94 -1.67 -16.69
CA TYR A 162 6.29 -1.98 -16.25
C TYR A 162 6.30 -3.15 -15.26
N TRP A 163 5.40 -3.16 -14.28
CA TRP A 163 5.28 -4.28 -13.33
C TRP A 163 4.95 -5.60 -14.04
N GLY A 164 4.03 -5.58 -15.01
CA GLY A 164 3.71 -6.77 -15.82
C GLY A 164 4.91 -7.28 -16.61
N PHE A 165 5.67 -6.37 -17.24
CA PHE A 165 6.93 -6.72 -17.91
C PHE A 165 7.99 -7.26 -16.93
N TYR A 166 8.08 -6.65 -15.74
CA TYR A 166 9.02 -7.05 -14.71
C TYR A 166 8.72 -8.48 -14.20
N GLU A 167 7.48 -8.77 -13.81
CA GLU A 167 7.08 -10.08 -13.28
C GLU A 167 7.21 -11.20 -14.32
N THR A 168 6.97 -10.90 -15.60
CA THR A 168 7.01 -11.91 -16.66
C THR A 168 8.41 -12.18 -17.21
N ILE A 169 9.25 -11.15 -17.32
CA ILE A 169 10.53 -11.23 -18.04
C ILE A 169 11.71 -10.94 -17.13
N LEU A 170 11.71 -9.80 -16.42
CA LEU A 170 12.91 -9.29 -15.75
C LEU A 170 13.18 -9.93 -14.38
N LYS A 171 12.17 -10.49 -13.71
CA LYS A 171 12.28 -11.05 -12.36
C LYS A 171 13.34 -12.17 -12.25
N LYS A 172 13.64 -12.84 -13.35
CA LYS A 172 14.71 -13.87 -13.41
C LYS A 172 16.12 -13.29 -13.40
N TYR A 173 16.27 -12.03 -13.79
CA TYR A 173 17.57 -11.41 -14.08
C TYR A 173 17.89 -10.23 -13.18
N THR A 174 16.87 -9.63 -12.55
CA THR A 174 17.00 -8.36 -11.83
C THR A 174 16.10 -8.33 -10.60
N ASN A 175 16.47 -7.50 -9.64
CA ASN A 175 15.64 -7.16 -8.49
C ASN A 175 14.69 -6.01 -8.82
N PRO A 176 13.54 -5.89 -8.12
CA PRO A 176 12.65 -4.75 -8.33
C PRO A 176 13.34 -3.47 -7.85
N LEU A 177 12.95 -2.32 -8.41
CA LEU A 177 13.48 -1.00 -8.03
C LEU A 177 13.25 -0.71 -6.53
N LEU A 178 12.18 -1.24 -5.94
CA LEU A 178 11.81 -1.04 -4.53
C LEU A 178 11.72 -2.38 -3.80
N VAL A 179 12.89 -2.96 -3.54
CA VAL A 179 13.04 -4.25 -2.84
C VAL A 179 12.50 -4.18 -1.41
N ASP A 180 11.89 -5.28 -0.98
CA ASP A 180 11.50 -5.42 0.41
C ASP A 180 12.72 -5.63 1.31
N LYS A 181 12.78 -4.87 2.42
CA LYS A 181 13.89 -4.99 3.37
C LYS A 181 13.76 -6.24 4.25
N ILE A 182 12.53 -6.60 4.63
CA ILE A 182 12.24 -7.80 5.41
C ILE A 182 11.98 -8.96 4.45
N LYS A 183 12.92 -9.90 4.44
CA LYS A 183 12.84 -11.07 3.55
C LYS A 183 11.79 -12.06 4.04
N PRO A 184 11.22 -12.89 3.15
CA PRO A 184 10.18 -13.87 3.53
C PRO A 184 10.55 -14.74 4.73
N GLU A 185 11.81 -15.17 4.82
CA GLU A 185 12.34 -16.02 5.88
C GLU A 185 12.45 -15.34 7.26
N GLU A 186 12.43 -14.00 7.32
CA GLU A 186 12.53 -13.24 8.57
C GLU A 186 11.16 -12.89 9.16
N ARG A 187 10.07 -13.20 8.44
CA ARG A 187 8.70 -12.83 8.79
C ARG A 187 8.11 -13.81 9.79
N TYR A 188 7.18 -13.34 10.61
CA TYR A 188 6.38 -14.23 11.45
C TYR A 188 5.40 -15.03 10.58
N GLU A 189 5.06 -16.24 11.01
CA GLU A 189 4.07 -17.07 10.33
C GLU A 189 2.67 -16.43 10.37
N SER A 190 2.32 -15.82 11.49
CA SER A 190 1.04 -15.13 11.68
C SER A 190 1.15 -13.93 12.63
N VAL A 191 0.08 -13.14 12.71
CA VAL A 191 -0.01 -12.02 13.67
C VAL A 191 -0.04 -12.53 15.11
N GLU A 192 -0.62 -13.70 15.35
CA GLU A 192 -0.65 -14.37 16.66
C GLU A 192 0.75 -14.77 17.11
N ALA A 193 1.55 -15.39 16.23
CA ALA A 193 2.94 -15.75 16.54
C ALA A 193 3.77 -14.50 16.92
N ALA A 194 3.53 -13.37 16.26
CA ALA A 194 4.17 -12.11 16.61
C ALA A 194 3.73 -11.56 17.98
N LYS A 195 2.45 -11.74 18.35
CA LYS A 195 1.94 -11.35 19.69
C LYS A 195 2.56 -12.22 20.77
N GLU A 196 2.65 -13.53 20.55
CA GLU A 196 3.25 -14.47 21.51
C GLU A 196 4.73 -14.17 21.77
N ASP A 197 5.52 -13.91 20.72
CA ASP A 197 6.93 -13.52 20.85
C ASP A 197 7.09 -12.22 21.66
N ARG A 198 6.24 -11.22 21.36
CA ARG A 198 6.23 -9.96 22.09
C ARG A 198 5.84 -10.13 23.56
N ASP A 199 4.84 -10.93 23.86
CA ASP A 199 4.39 -11.19 25.23
C ASP A 199 5.47 -11.94 26.02
N THR A 200 6.16 -12.89 25.38
CA THR A 200 7.29 -13.62 25.95
C THR A 200 8.44 -12.68 26.30
N LEU A 201 8.84 -11.81 25.38
CA LEU A 201 9.85 -10.78 25.63
C LEU A 201 9.44 -9.83 26.75
N THR A 202 8.17 -9.42 26.77
CA THR A 202 7.66 -8.51 27.81
C THR A 202 7.68 -9.16 29.19
N ARG A 203 7.33 -10.45 29.28
CA ARG A 203 7.43 -11.23 30.52
C ARG A 203 8.89 -11.34 30.97
N PHE A 204 9.79 -11.71 30.06
CA PHE A 204 11.22 -11.79 30.34
C PHE A 204 11.79 -10.49 30.91
N TRP A 205 11.50 -9.34 30.28
CA TRP A 205 11.97 -8.04 30.77
C TRP A 205 11.38 -7.66 32.13
N ARG A 206 10.12 -8.04 32.39
CA ARG A 206 9.50 -7.85 33.70
C ARG A 206 10.20 -8.66 34.77
N ASP A 207 10.54 -9.91 34.48
CA ASP A 207 11.23 -10.81 35.42
C ASP A 207 12.65 -10.32 35.70
N VAL A 208 13.40 -9.89 34.66
CA VAL A 208 14.72 -9.28 34.82
C VAL A 208 14.65 -8.01 35.68
N ALA A 209 13.66 -7.15 35.46
CA ALA A 209 13.49 -5.93 36.27
C ALA A 209 13.15 -6.25 37.74
N LEU A 210 12.34 -7.28 38.00
CA LEU A 210 12.01 -7.73 39.35
C LEU A 210 13.23 -8.33 40.06
N HIS A 211 14.00 -9.19 39.38
CA HIS A 211 15.24 -9.76 39.93
C HIS A 211 16.29 -8.67 40.21
N GLY A 212 16.48 -7.72 39.30
CA GLY A 212 17.41 -6.60 39.52
C GLY A 212 16.96 -5.67 40.66
N LYS A 213 15.65 -5.47 40.85
CA LYS A 213 15.12 -4.74 42.00
C LYS A 213 15.35 -5.50 43.30
N HIS A 214 15.11 -6.80 43.32
CA HIS A 214 15.36 -7.66 44.48
C HIS A 214 16.84 -7.69 44.87
N GLU A 215 17.76 -7.72 43.89
CA GLU A 215 19.20 -7.66 44.15
C GLU A 215 19.62 -6.29 44.74
N ASN A 216 19.07 -5.19 44.22
CA ASN A 216 19.32 -3.85 44.75
C ASN A 216 18.74 -3.66 46.17
N ASP A 217 17.58 -4.24 46.47
CA ASP A 217 16.99 -4.18 47.81
C ASP A 217 17.79 -5.04 48.81
N LEU A 218 18.31 -6.20 48.42
CA LEU A 218 19.24 -7.00 49.24
C LEU A 218 20.55 -6.24 49.53
N ARG A 219 21.12 -5.52 48.55
CA ARG A 219 22.33 -4.70 48.75
C ARG A 219 22.12 -3.50 49.68
N LYS A 220 20.88 -3.04 49.87
CA LYS A 220 20.56 -1.98 50.84
C LYS A 220 20.38 -2.51 52.27
N VAL A 221 19.96 -3.78 52.40
CA VAL A 221 19.74 -4.43 53.71
C VAL A 221 21.02 -5.03 54.27
N VAL A 222 21.97 -5.43 53.40
CA VAL A 222 23.30 -5.87 53.82
C VAL A 222 24.21 -4.64 53.86
N PRO A 223 24.51 -4.04 55.04
CA PRO A 223 25.52 -3.00 55.12
C PRO A 223 26.84 -3.60 54.60
N SER A 224 27.55 -2.84 53.76
CA SER A 224 28.87 -3.22 53.26
C SER A 224 29.82 -3.46 54.43
N SER A 225 29.93 -4.72 54.88
CA SER A 225 30.94 -5.15 55.82
C SER A 225 32.25 -5.34 55.06
N SER A 226 33.00 -4.25 54.93
CA SER A 226 34.45 -4.19 54.68
C SER A 226 35.02 -3.39 55.86
N VAL A 227 35.73 -3.97 56.84
CA VAL A 227 37.10 -4.54 56.78
C VAL A 227 38.06 -3.63 56.03
#